data_AF-A0A1Q3X0D0-F1
#
_entry.id   AF-A0A1Q3X0D0-F1
#
_cell.length_a   1.000
_cell.length_b   1.000
_cell.length_c   1.000
_cell.angle_alpha   90.00
_cell.angle_beta   90.00
_cell.angle_gamma   90.00
#
_symmetry.space_group_name_H-M   'P 1'
#
loop_
_entity.id
_entity.type
_entity.pdbx_description
1 polymer ?
#
loop_
_entity_poly.entity_id
_entity_poly.type
_entity_poly.pdbx_seq_one_letter_code
_entity_poly.pdbx_strand_id
1 'polypeptide(L)'
;MKKCLFLPVLLWLACFSARAQGISLRQDGIYNNNMLYAKMEKTAANASYSIKTPKGTEVLNARHDDWTHSYIITFAESGQQVAMKDEKDFEQKLARGIVESNMLPGGQYNPRSEAWFISKYAYGSVPAVDKQDLPPVATGKQDYAIVERNHRMPYVGGDSYIKQDGKVIATYKVAEEKNNNKTVRKFTFYLPANTKVAEANLEQTKNAPCIVKTMKDNKEYSIGLKNDSNMLTAREIAIFLSDKGYL
;
A
#
# COMPACT_ATOMS: atom_id res chain seq x y z
N MET A 1 -51.54 65.61 -5.94
CA MET A 1 -51.48 64.57 -4.89
C MET A 1 -51.59 63.19 -5.52
N LYS A 2 -50.53 62.39 -5.47
CA LYS A 2 -50.51 60.95 -5.13
C LYS A 2 -49.06 60.45 -5.25
N LYS A 3 -48.54 59.98 -4.12
CA LYS A 3 -47.21 59.37 -3.93
C LYS A 3 -47.25 57.92 -4.41
N CYS A 4 -46.13 57.37 -4.89
CA CYS A 4 -45.68 55.98 -4.63
C CYS A 4 -44.33 55.77 -5.34
N LEU A 5 -43.20 55.88 -4.62
CA LEU A 5 -42.51 54.83 -3.85
C LEU A 5 -41.45 54.12 -4.71
N PHE A 6 -40.20 54.57 -4.51
CA PHE A 6 -38.99 53.86 -4.91
C PHE A 6 -38.92 52.49 -4.24
N LEU A 7 -38.51 51.45 -4.99
CA LEU A 7 -37.92 50.25 -4.41
C LEU A 7 -36.83 49.71 -5.36
N PRO A 8 -35.54 49.80 -5.03
CA PRO A 8 -34.49 49.12 -5.76
C PRO A 8 -34.35 47.70 -5.18
N VAL A 9 -34.80 46.68 -5.92
CA VAL A 9 -34.56 45.28 -5.54
C VAL A 9 -33.23 44.85 -6.14
N LEU A 10 -32.18 45.03 -5.35
CA LEU A 10 -30.86 44.46 -5.57
C LEU A 10 -30.68 43.37 -4.51
N LEU A 11 -31.05 42.13 -4.84
CA LEU A 11 -30.66 40.94 -4.09
C LEU A 11 -30.50 39.80 -5.12
N TRP A 12 -29.28 39.55 -5.58
CA TRP A 12 -28.41 38.52 -5.00
C TRP A 12 -29.13 37.18 -4.81
N LEU A 13 -29.36 36.48 -5.91
CA LEU A 13 -29.29 35.02 -5.94
C LEU A 13 -28.26 34.66 -6.99
N ALA A 14 -26.99 34.83 -6.61
CA ALA A 14 -25.94 34.00 -7.16
C ALA A 14 -26.39 32.56 -6.90
N CYS A 15 -26.89 31.90 -7.95
CA CYS A 15 -27.01 30.45 -7.97
C CYS A 15 -25.60 29.89 -7.77
N PHE A 16 -25.18 29.77 -6.52
CA PHE A 16 -24.14 28.85 -6.10
C PHE A 16 -24.63 27.49 -6.56
N SER A 17 -24.22 27.13 -7.78
CA SER A 17 -24.28 25.78 -8.25
C SER A 17 -23.38 25.03 -7.29
N ALA A 18 -23.97 24.41 -6.27
CA ALA A 18 -23.35 23.31 -5.56
C ALA A 18 -23.05 22.27 -6.64
N ARG A 19 -21.87 22.38 -7.26
CA ARG A 19 -21.38 21.38 -8.20
C ARG A 19 -21.23 20.13 -7.35
N ALA A 20 -22.23 19.25 -7.43
CA ALA A 20 -22.10 17.88 -6.99
C ALA A 20 -20.76 17.39 -7.58
N GLN A 21 -19.81 17.06 -6.70
CA GLN A 21 -18.50 16.59 -7.14
C GLN A 21 -18.71 15.25 -7.86
N GLY A 22 -18.82 15.34 -9.19
CA GLY A 22 -19.16 14.21 -10.04
C GLY A 22 -17.91 13.39 -10.30
N ILE A 23 -17.81 12.24 -9.65
CA ILE A 23 -16.83 11.20 -9.99
C ILE A 23 -17.47 10.32 -11.06
N SER A 24 -16.96 10.38 -12.29
CA SER A 24 -17.48 9.60 -13.41
C SER A 24 -16.39 8.75 -14.04
N LEU A 25 -16.74 7.52 -14.41
CA LEU A 25 -15.91 6.66 -15.24
C LEU A 25 -16.23 6.89 -16.71
N ARG A 26 -15.18 6.99 -17.53
CA ARG A 26 -15.27 7.02 -18.99
C ARG A 26 -14.28 6.00 -19.55
N GLN A 27 -14.39 5.72 -20.85
CA GLN A 27 -13.62 4.68 -21.52
C GLN A 27 -12.09 4.85 -21.39
N ASP A 28 -11.63 6.07 -21.15
CA ASP A 28 -10.23 6.46 -21.05
C ASP A 28 -9.76 6.74 -19.60
N GLY A 29 -10.65 6.72 -18.60
CA GLY A 29 -10.25 6.87 -17.20
C GLY A 29 -11.29 7.38 -16.21
N ILE A 30 -10.76 7.80 -15.07
CA ILE A 30 -11.49 8.36 -13.93
C ILE A 30 -11.50 9.88 -14.06
N TYR A 31 -12.69 10.47 -14.02
CA TYR A 31 -12.89 11.90 -14.10
C TYR A 31 -13.43 12.44 -12.78
N ASN A 32 -12.85 13.54 -12.31
CA ASN A 32 -13.35 14.31 -11.17
C ASN A 32 -13.71 15.72 -11.66
N ASN A 33 -14.97 16.11 -11.51
CA ASN A 33 -15.47 17.40 -12.01
C ASN A 33 -15.18 17.61 -13.51
N ASN A 34 -15.39 16.56 -14.32
CA ASN A 34 -15.12 16.52 -15.77
C ASN A 34 -13.66 16.71 -16.19
N MET A 35 -12.70 16.70 -15.26
CA MET A 35 -11.27 16.67 -15.58
C MET A 35 -10.72 15.25 -15.40
N LEU A 36 -9.86 14.82 -16.33
CA LEU A 36 -9.18 13.53 -16.22
C LEU A 36 -8.29 13.52 -14.97
N TYR A 37 -8.63 12.66 -14.02
CA TYR A 37 -7.92 12.51 -12.77
C TYR A 37 -6.88 11.39 -12.85
N ALA A 38 -7.28 10.25 -13.41
CA ALA A 38 -6.44 9.08 -13.60
C ALA A 38 -6.87 8.33 -14.86
N LYS A 39 -5.95 7.62 -15.51
CA LYS A 39 -6.30 6.65 -16.54
C LYS A 39 -6.62 5.31 -15.86
N MET A 40 -7.64 4.62 -16.33
CA MET A 40 -8.01 3.29 -15.85
C MET A 40 -8.06 2.38 -17.07
N GLU A 41 -7.17 1.40 -17.10
CA GLU A 41 -7.06 0.43 -18.19
C GLU A 41 -7.52 -0.93 -17.68
N LYS A 42 -8.51 -1.53 -18.34
CA LYS A 42 -9.01 -2.87 -18.03
C LYS A 42 -8.34 -3.90 -18.94
N THR A 43 -7.68 -4.88 -18.35
CA THR A 43 -7.13 -6.04 -19.05
C THR A 43 -8.17 -7.15 -19.06
N ALA A 44 -8.76 -7.40 -20.24
CA ALA A 44 -9.85 -8.35 -20.41
C ALA A 44 -9.49 -9.80 -20.01
N ALA A 45 -8.21 -10.19 -20.10
CA ALA A 45 -7.78 -11.56 -19.84
C ALA A 45 -7.94 -12.00 -18.38
N ASN A 46 -7.77 -11.09 -17.40
CA ASN A 46 -7.69 -11.43 -15.97
C ASN A 46 -8.58 -10.54 -15.10
N ALA A 47 -9.61 -9.92 -15.69
CA ALA A 47 -10.46 -8.90 -15.04
C ALA A 47 -9.65 -7.87 -14.23
N SER A 48 -8.45 -7.51 -14.69
CA SER A 48 -7.51 -6.68 -13.92
C SER A 48 -7.59 -5.23 -14.36
N TYR A 49 -7.36 -4.31 -13.45
CA TYR A 49 -7.37 -2.87 -13.70
C TYR A 49 -6.01 -2.27 -13.38
N SER A 50 -5.43 -1.52 -14.31
CA SER A 50 -4.25 -0.68 -14.06
C SER A 50 -4.69 0.77 -13.97
N ILE A 51 -4.37 1.43 -12.86
CA ILE A 51 -4.61 2.86 -12.68
C ILE A 51 -3.29 3.59 -12.87
N LYS A 52 -3.31 4.58 -13.75
CA LYS A 52 -2.15 5.39 -14.08
C LYS A 52 -2.43 6.87 -13.86
N THR A 53 -1.39 7.63 -13.60
CA THR A 53 -1.43 9.10 -13.67
C THR A 53 -1.86 9.53 -15.09
N PRO A 54 -2.33 10.77 -15.30
CA PRO A 54 -2.61 11.27 -16.64
C PRO A 54 -1.41 11.16 -17.60
N LYS A 55 -0.19 11.19 -17.05
CA LYS A 55 1.07 11.03 -17.79
C LYS A 55 1.44 9.56 -18.09
N GLY A 56 0.71 8.58 -17.56
CA GLY A 56 0.88 7.16 -17.85
C GLY A 56 1.73 6.38 -16.84
N THR A 57 2.14 6.99 -15.73
CA THR A 57 2.85 6.28 -14.65
C THR A 57 1.85 5.42 -13.87
N GLU A 58 2.12 4.13 -13.69
CA GLU A 58 1.25 3.24 -12.90
C GLU A 58 1.29 3.61 -11.41
N VAL A 59 0.11 3.60 -10.80
CA VAL A 59 -0.14 4.04 -9.42
C VAL A 59 -0.64 2.88 -8.57
N LEU A 60 -1.57 2.09 -9.11
CA LEU A 60 -2.01 0.86 -8.49
C LEU A 60 -2.53 -0.11 -9.55
N ASN A 61 -2.46 -1.40 -9.21
CA ASN A 61 -3.02 -2.48 -9.99
C ASN A 61 -4.07 -3.22 -9.14
N ALA A 62 -5.23 -3.50 -9.70
CA ALA A 62 -6.28 -4.30 -9.06
C ALA A 62 -6.44 -5.60 -9.85
N ARG A 63 -6.17 -6.73 -9.22
CA ARG A 63 -6.35 -8.05 -9.84
C ARG A 63 -7.46 -8.81 -9.11
N HIS A 64 -8.38 -9.38 -9.86
CA HIS A 64 -9.40 -10.26 -9.31
C HIS A 64 -8.76 -11.57 -8.81
N ASP A 65 -9.13 -11.97 -7.61
CA ASP A 65 -8.74 -13.23 -6.97
C ASP A 65 -10.00 -14.09 -6.77
N ASP A 66 -10.11 -15.13 -7.58
CA ASP A 66 -11.23 -16.07 -7.59
C ASP A 66 -11.39 -16.82 -6.26
N TRP A 67 -10.30 -17.02 -5.51
CA TRP A 67 -10.36 -17.78 -4.26
C TRP A 67 -11.04 -16.99 -3.15
N THR A 68 -10.66 -15.73 -2.99
CA THR A 68 -11.23 -14.86 -1.96
C THR A 68 -12.44 -14.08 -2.45
N HIS A 69 -12.82 -14.20 -3.72
CA HIS A 69 -13.89 -13.41 -4.37
C HIS A 69 -13.68 -11.91 -4.10
N SER A 70 -12.45 -11.45 -4.29
CA SER A 70 -12.04 -10.09 -3.99
C SER A 70 -11.05 -9.58 -5.03
N TYR A 71 -10.86 -8.26 -5.06
CA TYR A 71 -9.79 -7.64 -5.82
C TYR A 71 -8.60 -7.36 -4.90
N ILE A 72 -7.45 -7.88 -5.28
CA ILE A 72 -6.18 -7.55 -4.66
C ILE A 72 -5.66 -6.28 -5.31
N ILE A 73 -5.67 -5.19 -4.54
CA ILE A 73 -5.12 -3.90 -4.90
C ILE A 73 -3.65 -3.86 -4.49
N THR A 74 -2.74 -3.64 -5.44
CA THR A 74 -1.31 -3.43 -5.20
C THR A 74 -0.95 -1.99 -5.53
N PHE A 75 -0.43 -1.24 -4.58
CA PHE A 75 0.07 0.12 -4.80
C PHE A 75 1.48 0.08 -5.40
N ALA A 76 1.69 0.79 -6.50
CA ALA A 76 2.94 0.70 -7.27
C ALA A 76 4.14 1.30 -6.52
N GLU A 77 3.95 2.39 -5.78
CA GLU A 77 5.04 3.07 -5.07
C GLU A 77 5.45 2.35 -3.78
N SER A 78 4.47 1.88 -2.98
CA SER A 78 4.74 1.25 -1.68
C SER A 78 4.87 -0.28 -1.76
N GLY A 79 4.36 -0.90 -2.82
CA GLY A 79 4.18 -2.35 -2.92
C GLY A 79 3.10 -2.91 -2.00
N GLN A 80 2.36 -2.06 -1.26
CA GLN A 80 1.36 -2.51 -0.31
C GLN A 80 0.18 -3.18 -1.03
N GLN A 81 -0.31 -4.27 -0.45
CA GLN A 81 -1.45 -5.03 -0.95
C GLN A 81 -2.63 -4.97 0.00
N VAL A 82 -3.82 -4.72 -0.53
CA VAL A 82 -5.08 -4.75 0.22
C VAL A 82 -6.18 -5.43 -0.58
N ALA A 83 -7.13 -6.07 0.09
CA ALA A 83 -8.28 -6.67 -0.55
C ALA A 83 -9.43 -5.66 -0.56
N MET A 84 -10.04 -5.46 -1.72
CA MET A 84 -11.36 -4.84 -1.85
C MET A 84 -12.35 -5.92 -2.24
N LYS A 85 -13.51 -5.95 -1.59
CA LYS A 85 -14.57 -6.91 -1.91
C LYS A 85 -15.00 -6.80 -3.38
N ASP A 86 -15.17 -7.93 -4.05
CA ASP A 86 -15.77 -7.97 -5.38
C ASP A 86 -17.26 -7.66 -5.27
N GLU A 87 -17.69 -6.61 -5.96
CA GLU A 87 -19.06 -6.13 -5.97
C GLU A 87 -19.42 -5.58 -7.34
N LYS A 88 -20.72 -5.54 -7.66
CA LYS A 88 -21.24 -5.10 -8.96
C LYS A 88 -20.70 -3.73 -9.41
N ASP A 89 -20.44 -2.83 -8.46
CA ASP A 89 -19.97 -1.46 -8.71
C ASP A 89 -18.49 -1.27 -8.33
N PHE A 90 -17.68 -2.35 -8.36
CA PHE A 90 -16.27 -2.34 -7.96
C PHE A 90 -15.48 -1.21 -8.64
N GLU A 91 -15.57 -1.07 -9.97
CA GLU A 91 -14.84 -0.05 -10.74
C GLU A 91 -15.15 1.36 -10.22
N GLN A 92 -16.44 1.64 -9.96
CA GLN A 92 -16.91 2.93 -9.47
C GLN A 92 -16.47 3.18 -8.02
N LYS A 93 -16.45 2.14 -7.16
CA LYS A 93 -15.94 2.22 -5.79
C LYS A 93 -14.44 2.47 -5.75
N LEU A 94 -13.67 1.77 -6.58
CA LEU A 94 -12.23 1.96 -6.72
C LEU A 94 -11.93 3.40 -7.15
N ALA A 95 -12.60 3.87 -8.22
CA ALA A 95 -12.47 5.24 -8.71
C ALA A 95 -12.84 6.29 -7.64
N ARG A 96 -13.93 6.05 -6.91
CA ARG A 96 -14.35 6.92 -5.81
C ARG A 96 -13.30 6.97 -4.71
N GLY A 97 -12.75 5.83 -4.30
CA GLY A 97 -11.70 5.79 -3.27
C GLY A 97 -10.44 6.53 -3.68
N ILE A 98 -10.00 6.38 -4.94
CA ILE A 98 -8.83 7.08 -5.49
C ILE A 98 -9.03 8.61 -5.46
N VAL A 99 -10.22 9.09 -5.83
CA VAL A 99 -10.53 10.53 -5.84
C VAL A 99 -10.75 11.07 -4.43
N GLU A 100 -11.55 10.41 -3.59
CA GLU A 100 -11.85 10.87 -2.23
C GLU A 100 -10.62 10.86 -1.31
N SER A 101 -9.72 9.90 -1.50
CA SER A 101 -8.43 9.87 -0.79
C SER A 101 -7.48 10.97 -1.24
N ASN A 102 -7.80 11.65 -2.34
CA ASN A 102 -6.92 12.58 -3.03
C ASN A 102 -5.56 11.91 -3.33
N MET A 103 -5.59 10.74 -3.97
CA MET A 103 -4.39 9.94 -4.24
C MET A 103 -3.48 10.56 -5.31
N LEU A 104 -4.05 11.38 -6.20
CA LEU A 104 -3.38 12.04 -7.32
C LEU A 104 -3.59 13.57 -7.35
N PRO A 105 -3.22 14.33 -6.30
CA PRO A 105 -3.34 15.79 -6.32
C PRO A 105 -2.48 16.35 -7.46
N GLY A 106 -3.10 17.06 -8.40
CA GLY A 106 -2.39 17.60 -9.57
C GLY A 106 -1.75 16.54 -10.46
N GLY A 107 -2.22 15.28 -10.39
CA GLY A 107 -1.70 14.17 -11.18
C GLY A 107 -0.40 13.55 -10.67
N GLN A 108 0.05 13.89 -9.45
CA GLN A 108 1.20 13.27 -8.77
C GLN A 108 0.73 12.34 -7.66
N TYR A 109 1.39 11.19 -7.48
CA TYR A 109 1.05 10.27 -6.39
C TYR A 109 1.30 10.89 -5.02
N ASN A 110 0.35 10.68 -4.10
CA ASN A 110 0.46 11.11 -2.71
C ASN A 110 0.43 9.89 -1.76
N PRO A 111 1.58 9.46 -1.22
CA PRO A 111 1.67 8.32 -0.31
C PRO A 111 0.84 8.46 0.98
N ARG A 112 0.52 9.69 1.43
CA ARG A 112 -0.33 9.89 2.62
C ARG A 112 -1.79 9.50 2.38
N SER A 113 -2.22 9.57 1.13
CA SER A 113 -3.59 9.22 0.71
C SER A 113 -3.83 7.72 0.65
N GLU A 114 -2.76 6.94 0.50
CA GLU A 114 -2.80 5.48 0.52
C GLU A 114 -3.35 4.94 1.84
N ALA A 115 -2.83 5.42 2.97
CA ALA A 115 -3.30 4.99 4.29
C ALA A 115 -4.80 5.28 4.50
N TRP A 116 -5.28 6.43 4.02
CA TRP A 116 -6.70 6.77 4.10
C TRP A 116 -7.55 5.85 3.21
N PHE A 117 -7.12 5.62 1.96
CA PHE A 117 -7.79 4.70 1.04
C PHE A 117 -7.93 3.33 1.69
N ILE A 118 -6.84 2.79 2.24
CA ILE A 118 -6.82 1.48 2.87
C ILE A 118 -7.78 1.43 4.06
N SER A 119 -7.75 2.43 4.95
CA SER A 119 -8.61 2.47 6.13
C SER A 119 -10.11 2.48 5.80
N LYS A 120 -10.49 3.02 4.63
CA LYS A 120 -11.89 3.23 4.26
C LYS A 120 -12.44 2.17 3.31
N TYR A 121 -11.61 1.63 2.41
CA TYR A 121 -12.05 0.74 1.33
C TYR A 121 -11.50 -0.68 1.42
N ALA A 122 -10.46 -0.94 2.21
CA ALA A 122 -9.98 -2.30 2.40
C ALA A 122 -10.94 -3.09 3.30
N TYR A 123 -11.34 -4.27 2.85
CA TYR A 123 -12.14 -5.20 3.63
C TYR A 123 -11.23 -6.31 4.17
N GLY A 124 -10.54 -5.99 5.27
CA GLY A 124 -9.60 -6.89 5.93
C GLY A 124 -8.16 -6.85 5.37
N SER A 125 -7.21 -7.27 6.20
CA SER A 125 -5.85 -7.59 5.76
C SER A 125 -5.89 -8.84 4.89
N VAL A 126 -5.29 -8.79 3.69
CA VAL A 126 -5.18 -9.95 2.81
C VAL A 126 -4.50 -11.09 3.60
N PRO A 127 -5.13 -12.27 3.77
CA PRO A 127 -4.38 -13.44 4.21
C PRO A 127 -3.25 -13.62 3.20
N ALA A 128 -2.01 -13.84 3.66
CA ALA A 128 -0.88 -14.03 2.76
C ALA A 128 -1.26 -15.04 1.67
N VAL A 129 -1.56 -14.56 0.46
CA VAL A 129 -1.99 -15.42 -0.64
C VAL A 129 -0.82 -16.35 -0.91
N ASP A 130 -1.08 -17.63 -0.71
CA ASP A 130 -0.13 -18.69 -1.01
C ASP A 130 0.27 -18.54 -2.48
N LYS A 131 1.58 -18.60 -2.70
CA LYS A 131 2.25 -18.28 -3.97
C LYS A 131 1.51 -18.88 -5.16
N GLN A 132 0.96 -18.03 -6.04
CA GLN A 132 0.99 -18.35 -7.46
C GLN A 132 2.37 -17.96 -7.98
N ASP A 133 3.07 -18.95 -8.52
CA ASP A 133 4.38 -18.86 -9.14
C ASP A 133 4.47 -17.67 -10.10
N LEU A 134 5.05 -16.57 -9.60
CA LEU A 134 5.67 -15.59 -10.48
C LEU A 134 6.95 -16.25 -11.02
N PRO A 135 7.18 -16.23 -12.34
CA PRO A 135 8.39 -16.80 -12.91
C PRO A 135 9.62 -16.19 -12.23
N PRO A 136 10.68 -16.98 -11.98
CA PRO A 136 11.88 -16.48 -11.33
C PRO A 136 12.46 -15.35 -12.19
N VAL A 137 12.44 -14.13 -11.66
CA VAL A 137 13.16 -13.01 -12.26
C VAL A 137 14.64 -13.39 -12.24
N ALA A 138 15.24 -13.43 -13.44
CA ALA A 138 16.61 -13.83 -13.66
C ALA A 138 17.56 -13.11 -12.69
N THR A 139 18.43 -13.89 -12.05
CA THR A 139 19.56 -13.46 -11.21
C THR A 139 20.62 -12.73 -12.04
N GLY A 140 20.29 -11.52 -12.50
CA GLY A 140 21.27 -10.48 -12.76
C GLY A 140 21.52 -9.72 -11.46
N LYS A 141 22.77 -9.33 -11.18
CA LYS A 141 23.17 -8.50 -10.01
C LYS A 141 22.08 -7.46 -9.70
N GLN A 142 21.24 -7.72 -8.72
CA GLN A 142 20.25 -6.75 -8.26
C GLN A 142 21.03 -5.69 -7.47
N ASP A 143 21.08 -4.48 -8.02
CA ASP A 143 21.49 -3.32 -7.24
C ASP A 143 20.51 -3.16 -6.09
N TYR A 144 20.96 -3.51 -4.89
CA TYR A 144 20.27 -3.23 -3.63
C TYR A 144 20.29 -1.72 -3.43
N ALA A 145 19.34 -1.01 -4.04
CA ALA A 145 19.16 0.42 -3.83
C ALA A 145 18.63 0.65 -2.41
N ILE A 146 19.56 0.67 -1.45
CA ILE A 146 19.31 1.03 -0.05
C ILE A 146 18.75 2.44 -0.01
N VAL A 147 17.70 2.66 0.78
CA VAL A 147 17.06 3.96 0.91
C VAL A 147 17.96 4.88 1.76
N GLU A 148 18.31 6.06 1.24
CA GLU A 148 19.03 7.07 2.00
C GLU A 148 18.21 7.55 3.21
N ARG A 149 18.84 7.58 4.40
CA ARG A 149 18.15 7.74 5.68
C ARG A 149 18.97 8.42 6.76
N ASN A 150 18.26 9.03 7.71
CA ASN A 150 18.85 9.56 8.94
C ASN A 150 18.77 8.53 10.07
N HIS A 151 19.90 7.87 10.37
CA HIS A 151 20.03 6.87 11.43
C HIS A 151 19.72 7.39 12.84
N ARG A 152 19.63 8.71 13.03
CA ARG A 152 19.26 9.33 14.32
C ARG A 152 17.76 9.39 14.55
N MET A 153 16.94 9.14 13.53
CA MET A 153 15.48 9.15 13.63
C MET A 153 14.96 7.78 14.10
N PRO A 154 13.91 7.74 14.95
CA PRO A 154 13.37 6.49 15.46
C PRO A 154 12.68 5.69 14.36
N TYR A 155 12.80 4.36 14.45
CA TYR A 155 12.03 3.43 13.63
C TYR A 155 10.57 3.44 14.09
N VAL A 156 9.65 3.56 13.16
CA VAL A 156 8.21 3.45 13.42
C VAL A 156 7.70 2.20 12.69
N GLY A 157 7.24 1.20 13.44
CA GLY A 157 6.61 0.01 12.88
C GLY A 157 5.11 0.22 12.68
N GLY A 158 4.60 -0.17 11.51
CA GLY A 158 3.18 -0.41 11.27
C GLY A 158 2.94 -1.90 11.00
N ASP A 159 1.70 -2.30 10.71
CA ASP A 159 1.32 -3.73 10.63
C ASP A 159 2.11 -4.57 9.60
N SER A 160 2.69 -3.93 8.58
CA SER A 160 3.45 -4.59 7.50
C SER A 160 4.62 -3.77 6.95
N TYR A 161 5.01 -2.69 7.64
CA TYR A 161 6.08 -1.80 7.18
C TYR A 161 6.89 -1.22 8.34
N ILE A 162 8.11 -0.80 8.01
CA ILE A 162 9.00 -0.07 8.90
C ILE A 162 9.37 1.25 8.25
N LYS A 163 9.12 2.36 8.98
CA LYS A 163 9.50 3.71 8.57
C LYS A 163 10.68 4.23 9.39
N GLN A 164 11.52 5.01 8.73
CA GLN A 164 12.52 5.87 9.37
C GLN A 164 12.53 7.21 8.64
N ASP A 165 12.56 8.31 9.39
CA ASP A 165 12.50 9.67 8.82
C ASP A 165 11.30 9.89 7.88
N GLY A 166 10.14 9.31 8.22
CA GLY A 166 8.92 9.40 7.42
C GLY A 166 8.92 8.58 6.12
N LYS A 167 10.02 7.93 5.75
CA LYS A 167 10.13 7.06 4.58
C LYS A 167 9.99 5.59 4.96
N VAL A 168 9.35 4.79 4.11
CA VAL A 168 9.34 3.32 4.27
C VAL A 168 10.70 2.80 3.87
N ILE A 169 11.38 2.13 4.80
CA ILE A 169 12.71 1.53 4.56
C ILE A 169 12.62 0.01 4.37
N ALA A 170 11.54 -0.60 4.86
CA ALA A 170 11.26 -2.01 4.64
C ALA A 170 9.76 -2.29 4.72
N THR A 171 9.31 -3.29 3.99
CA THR A 171 8.04 -3.99 4.26
C THR A 171 8.34 -5.38 4.81
N TYR A 172 7.42 -5.92 5.59
CA TYR A 172 7.58 -7.27 6.13
C TYR A 172 6.27 -8.06 6.07
N LYS A 173 6.41 -9.37 5.90
CA LYS A 173 5.32 -10.35 5.98
C LYS A 173 5.58 -11.29 7.14
N VAL A 174 4.52 -11.75 7.81
CA VAL A 174 4.58 -12.73 8.90
C VAL A 174 3.78 -13.95 8.47
N ALA A 175 4.38 -15.13 8.61
CA ALA A 175 3.71 -16.42 8.47
C ALA A 175 3.92 -17.24 9.75
N GLU A 176 2.96 -18.09 10.08
CA GLU A 176 3.07 -19.04 11.18
C GLU A 176 3.05 -20.46 10.62
N GLU A 177 4.07 -21.23 10.97
CA GLU A 177 4.21 -22.62 10.57
C GLU A 177 4.27 -23.51 11.81
N LYS A 178 3.57 -24.64 11.79
CA LYS A 178 3.73 -25.68 12.80
C LYS A 178 4.79 -26.66 12.34
N ASN A 179 5.91 -26.71 13.04
CA ASN A 179 6.99 -27.67 12.80
C ASN A 179 7.21 -28.51 14.06
N ASN A 180 6.98 -29.82 13.98
CA ASN A 180 7.23 -30.76 15.08
C ASN A 180 6.61 -30.31 16.44
N ASN A 181 5.31 -29.99 16.45
CA ASN A 181 4.57 -29.45 17.61
C ASN A 181 5.05 -28.09 18.15
N LYS A 182 5.94 -27.39 17.45
CA LYS A 182 6.33 -26.02 17.76
C LYS A 182 5.73 -25.06 16.74
N THR A 183 5.19 -23.94 17.21
CA THR A 183 4.83 -22.82 16.34
C THR A 183 6.07 -21.99 16.04
N VAL A 184 6.40 -21.84 14.76
CA VAL A 184 7.49 -21.00 14.27
C VAL A 184 6.88 -19.83 13.53
N ARG A 185 7.21 -18.61 13.96
CA ARG A 185 6.88 -17.37 13.27
C ARG A 185 7.98 -17.03 12.29
N LYS A 186 7.62 -16.90 11.02
CA LYS A 186 8.53 -16.53 9.94
C LYS A 186 8.24 -15.11 9.49
N PHE A 187 9.19 -14.21 9.70
CA PHE A 187 9.19 -12.86 9.19
C PHE A 187 9.97 -12.82 7.88
N THR A 188 9.46 -12.15 6.85
CA THR A 188 10.18 -11.93 5.59
C THR A 188 10.22 -10.46 5.28
N PHE A 189 11.43 -9.90 5.09
CA PHE A 189 11.67 -8.48 4.87
C PHE A 189 11.99 -8.19 3.41
N TYR A 190 11.44 -7.08 2.92
CA TYR A 190 11.61 -6.60 1.56
C TYR A 190 11.99 -5.11 1.58
N LEU A 191 12.82 -4.71 0.63
CA LEU A 191 13.03 -3.31 0.28
C LEU A 191 11.78 -2.74 -0.44
N PRO A 192 11.62 -1.41 -0.54
CA PRO A 192 10.50 -0.79 -1.27
C PRO A 192 10.33 -1.26 -2.71
N ALA A 193 11.42 -1.64 -3.38
CA ALA A 193 11.39 -2.23 -4.72
C ALA A 193 10.98 -3.73 -4.72
N ASN A 194 10.31 -4.22 -3.68
CA ASN A 194 9.93 -5.62 -3.46
C ASN A 194 11.09 -6.64 -3.50
N THR A 195 12.33 -6.17 -3.31
CA THR A 195 13.50 -7.04 -3.25
C THR A 195 13.60 -7.66 -1.88
N LYS A 196 13.51 -9.00 -1.80
CA LYS A 196 13.67 -9.73 -0.54
C LYS A 196 15.08 -9.58 -0.01
N VAL A 197 15.21 -9.12 1.22
CA VAL A 197 16.53 -8.87 1.85
C VAL A 197 16.83 -9.78 3.02
N ALA A 198 15.81 -10.27 3.73
CA ALA A 198 16.01 -11.18 4.84
C ALA A 198 14.77 -12.05 5.12
N GLU A 199 15.01 -13.18 5.77
CA GLU A 199 14.01 -13.99 6.47
C GLU A 199 14.43 -14.10 7.92
N ALA A 200 13.48 -14.12 8.85
CA ALA A 200 13.75 -14.34 10.26
C ALA A 200 12.78 -15.38 10.82
N ASN A 201 13.31 -16.38 11.50
CA ASN A 201 12.52 -17.41 12.14
C ASN A 201 12.57 -17.23 13.66
N LEU A 202 11.41 -17.23 14.29
CA LEU A 202 11.24 -17.14 15.73
C LEU A 202 10.42 -18.34 16.21
N GLU A 203 11.03 -19.24 16.97
CA GLU A 203 10.27 -20.26 17.69
C GLU A 203 9.45 -19.59 18.79
N GLN A 204 8.18 -19.97 18.94
CA GLN A 204 7.30 -19.48 20.00
C GLN A 204 7.58 -20.19 21.34
N THR A 205 8.85 -20.29 21.70
CA THR A 205 9.36 -20.81 22.97
C THR A 205 9.96 -19.65 23.77
N LYS A 206 9.73 -19.66 25.10
CA LYS A 206 10.19 -18.58 25.99
C LYS A 206 11.71 -18.40 25.83
N ASN A 207 12.14 -17.19 25.44
CA ASN A 207 13.55 -16.81 25.20
C ASN A 207 14.24 -17.48 23.99
N ALA A 208 13.50 -17.99 23.02
CA ALA A 208 14.12 -18.49 21.80
C ALA A 208 14.82 -17.35 21.04
N PRO A 209 16.05 -17.55 20.56
CA PRO A 209 16.69 -16.60 19.67
C PRO A 209 15.92 -16.53 18.34
N CYS A 210 15.80 -15.33 17.78
CA CYS A 210 15.32 -15.17 16.42
C CYS A 210 16.50 -15.31 15.46
N ILE A 211 16.38 -16.23 14.50
CA ILE A 211 17.43 -16.49 13.51
C ILE A 211 17.10 -15.72 12.24
N VAL A 212 17.90 -14.70 11.94
CA VAL A 212 17.78 -13.84 10.75
C VAL A 212 18.76 -14.30 9.68
N LYS A 213 18.25 -14.77 8.54
CA LYS A 213 19.00 -15.10 7.33
C LYS A 213 18.90 -13.97 6.31
N THR A 214 20.02 -13.47 5.83
CA THR A 214 20.07 -12.36 4.86
C THR A 214 20.31 -12.87 3.44
N MET A 215 19.67 -12.25 2.45
CA MET A 215 19.72 -12.72 1.05
C MET A 215 20.97 -12.24 0.31
N LYS A 216 21.54 -11.10 0.72
CA LYS A 216 22.70 -10.46 0.05
C LYS A 216 23.98 -11.28 0.18
N ASP A 217 24.23 -11.85 1.36
CA ASP A 217 25.45 -12.61 1.64
C ASP A 217 25.19 -14.01 2.21
N ASN A 218 23.92 -14.43 2.27
CA ASN A 218 23.49 -15.74 2.76
C ASN A 218 23.94 -16.05 4.20
N LYS A 219 24.20 -15.02 5.02
CA LYS A 219 24.58 -15.19 6.44
C LYS A 219 23.38 -15.28 7.35
N GLU A 220 23.55 -16.05 8.41
CA GLU A 220 22.59 -16.21 9.50
C GLU A 220 23.09 -15.51 10.77
N TYR A 221 22.16 -14.85 11.46
CA TYR A 221 22.41 -14.07 12.66
C TYR A 221 21.40 -14.46 13.73
N SER A 222 21.87 -14.67 14.95
CA SER A 222 21.01 -14.87 16.11
C SER A 222 20.79 -13.55 16.82
N ILE A 223 19.54 -13.10 16.93
CA ILE A 223 19.17 -11.90 17.67
C ILE A 223 18.29 -12.27 18.86
N GLY A 224 18.59 -11.68 20.02
CA GLY A 224 17.74 -11.78 21.20
C GLY A 224 16.60 -10.79 21.09
N LEU A 225 15.37 -11.29 20.97
CA LEU A 225 14.18 -10.46 20.96
C LEU A 225 13.68 -10.21 22.39
N LYS A 226 13.18 -9.01 22.65
CA LYS A 226 12.63 -8.63 23.97
C LYS A 226 11.10 -8.62 24.00
N ASN A 227 10.47 -8.81 22.85
CA ASN A 227 9.05 -8.56 22.64
C ASN A 227 8.38 -9.71 21.89
N ASP A 228 7.15 -10.04 22.29
CA ASP A 228 6.34 -11.08 21.67
C ASP A 228 5.37 -10.56 20.58
N SER A 229 5.21 -9.24 20.45
CA SER A 229 4.36 -8.61 19.43
C SER A 229 5.03 -8.63 18.07
N ASN A 230 4.32 -9.09 17.04
CA ASN A 230 4.83 -9.15 15.66
C ASN A 230 5.39 -7.81 15.17
N MET A 231 4.72 -6.69 15.48
CA MET A 231 5.18 -5.36 15.09
C MET A 231 6.49 -4.97 15.81
N LEU A 232 6.60 -5.25 17.11
CA LEU A 232 7.79 -4.92 17.89
C LEU A 232 8.97 -5.81 17.51
N THR A 233 8.73 -7.11 17.29
CA THR A 233 9.70 -8.06 16.75
C THR A 233 10.20 -7.61 15.38
N ALA A 234 9.29 -7.25 14.47
CA ALA A 234 9.66 -6.80 13.14
C ALA A 234 10.50 -5.51 13.18
N ARG A 235 10.18 -4.59 14.09
CA ARG A 235 10.97 -3.37 14.33
C ARG A 235 12.38 -3.70 14.83
N GLU A 236 12.54 -4.62 15.78
CA GLU A 236 13.86 -5.04 16.29
C GLU A 236 14.71 -5.68 15.20
N ILE A 237 14.12 -6.57 14.38
CA ILE A 237 14.81 -7.15 13.23
C ILE A 237 15.20 -6.08 12.21
N ALA A 238 14.32 -5.10 11.95
CA ALA A 238 14.62 -4.04 11.00
C ALA A 238 15.72 -3.08 11.49
N ILE A 239 15.79 -2.81 12.80
CA ILE A 239 16.92 -2.08 13.40
C ILE A 239 18.21 -2.86 13.15
N PHE A 240 18.23 -4.17 13.47
CA PHE A 240 19.38 -5.02 13.23
C PHE A 240 19.83 -5.02 11.76
N LEU A 241 18.90 -5.23 10.82
CA LEU A 241 19.19 -5.24 9.39
C LEU A 241 19.70 -3.89 8.88
N SER A 242 19.15 -2.80 9.41
CA SER A 242 19.60 -1.44 9.12
C SER A 242 21.03 -1.19 9.62
N ASP A 243 21.32 -1.54 10.88
CA ASP A 243 22.66 -1.36 11.48
C ASP A 243 23.74 -2.15 10.76
N LYS A 244 23.36 -3.27 10.13
CA LYS A 244 24.24 -4.10 9.29
C LYS A 244 24.27 -3.67 7.82
N GLY A 245 23.51 -2.65 7.42
CA GLY A 245 23.49 -2.13 6.05
C GLY A 245 22.78 -3.01 5.02
N TYR A 246 21.77 -3.79 5.45
CA TYR A 246 20.91 -4.58 4.56
C TYR A 246 19.59 -3.88 4.21
N LEU A 247 19.13 -2.98 5.07
CA LEU A 247 18.03 -2.06 4.83
C LEU A 247 18.56 -0.66 4.62
#